data_AF-A0A1Q7XN56-F1
#
_entry.id   AF-A0A1Q7XN56-F1
#
_cell.length_a   1.000
_cell.length_b   1.000
_cell.length_c   1.000
_cell.angle_alpha   90.00
_cell.angle_beta   90.00
_cell.angle_gamma   90.00
#
_symmetry.space_group_name_H-M   'P 1'
#
loop_
_entity.id
_entity.type
_entity.pdbx_description
1 polymer ?
#
loop_
_entity_poly.entity_id
_entity_poly.type
_entity_poly.pdbx_seq_one_letter_code
_entity_poly.pdbx_strand_id
1 'polypeptide(L)'
;MVGLEETISMPLVVTEQGTILIKGSRVSQDSIIHHFKLGATAEQIVQSFPSLSLCDVYSSIAYYLTHRQEIEEYLKEQETAADALQEQLESNPDYQAEIAELRSRILSRQPKLKSIWSRTV
;
A
#
# COMPACT_ATOMS: atom_id res chain seq x y z
N MET A 1 16.41 -16.84 -35.15
CA MET A 1 17.25 -16.68 -33.95
C MET A 1 16.57 -15.62 -33.10
N VAL A 2 16.28 -15.91 -31.83
CA VAL A 2 15.69 -14.91 -30.91
C VAL A 2 16.84 -14.08 -30.36
N GLY A 3 16.82 -12.77 -30.57
CA GLY A 3 17.74 -11.86 -29.91
C GLY A 3 17.32 -11.71 -28.45
N LEU A 4 18.19 -12.09 -27.52
CA LEU A 4 17.95 -11.86 -26.11
C LEU A 4 18.32 -10.42 -25.80
N GLU A 5 17.39 -9.64 -25.26
CA GLU A 5 17.73 -8.39 -24.59
C GLU A 5 18.32 -8.75 -23.22
N GLU A 6 19.57 -8.35 -22.97
CA GLU A 6 20.32 -8.75 -21.77
C GLU A 6 19.83 -8.05 -20.49
N THR A 7 18.95 -7.05 -20.61
CA THR A 7 18.53 -6.18 -19.50
C THR A 7 17.01 -6.05 -19.42
N ILE A 8 16.45 -6.36 -18.25
CA ILE A 8 15.06 -6.04 -17.91
C ILE A 8 15.02 -4.61 -17.37
N SER A 9 14.14 -3.77 -17.93
CA SER A 9 13.95 -2.39 -17.44
C SER A 9 13.42 -2.40 -16.00
N MET A 10 14.14 -1.76 -15.08
CA MET A 10 13.68 -1.62 -13.69
C MET A 10 12.42 -0.75 -13.62
N PRO A 11 11.31 -1.22 -13.00
CA PRO A 11 10.05 -0.50 -12.99
C PRO A 11 9.92 0.46 -11.81
N LEU A 12 11.02 0.91 -11.19
CA LEU A 12 10.98 1.73 -9.98
C LEU A 12 11.28 3.20 -10.31
N VAL A 13 10.48 4.11 -9.76
CA VAL A 13 10.65 5.56 -9.87
C VAL A 13 10.55 6.18 -8.48
N VAL A 14 11.49 7.05 -8.14
CA VAL A 14 11.46 7.82 -6.88
C VAL A 14 10.75 9.15 -7.13
N THR A 15 9.77 9.49 -6.29
CA THR A 15 9.07 10.78 -6.36
C THR A 15 9.92 11.89 -5.74
N GLU A 16 9.53 13.15 -5.96
CA GLU A 16 10.16 14.31 -5.29
C GLU A 16 10.08 14.22 -3.75
N GLN A 17 9.12 13.44 -3.24
CA GLN A 17 8.88 13.21 -1.82
C GLN A 17 9.66 11.99 -1.29
N GLY A 18 10.50 11.36 -2.11
CA GLY A 18 11.31 10.21 -1.72
C GLY A 18 10.57 8.86 -1.75
N THR A 19 9.30 8.82 -2.15
CA THR A 19 8.53 7.57 -2.22
C THR A 19 8.90 6.77 -3.46
N ILE A 20 9.11 5.45 -3.30
CA ILE A 20 9.40 4.55 -4.42
C ILE A 20 8.08 4.02 -4.99
N LEU A 21 7.80 4.32 -6.26
CA LEU A 21 6.60 3.89 -6.99
C LEU A 21 6.94 2.94 -8.14
N ILE A 22 5.96 2.13 -8.53
CA ILE A 22 6.03 1.40 -9.80
C ILE A 22 5.75 2.34 -10.97
N LYS A 23 6.63 2.35 -11.97
CA LYS A 23 6.53 3.18 -13.17
C LYS A 23 5.19 2.97 -13.86
N GLY A 24 4.47 4.07 -14.10
CA GLY A 24 3.14 4.02 -14.73
C GLY A 24 2.01 3.62 -13.79
N SER A 25 2.27 3.44 -12.49
CA SER A 25 1.28 3.18 -11.46
C SER A 25 1.44 4.11 -10.26
N ARG A 26 0.39 4.20 -9.44
CA ARG A 26 0.41 4.87 -8.12
C ARG A 26 0.72 3.91 -6.98
N VAL A 27 0.96 2.63 -7.27
CA VAL A 27 1.29 1.62 -6.27
C VAL A 27 2.75 1.78 -5.85
N SER A 28 2.98 1.90 -4.54
CA SER A 28 4.31 1.98 -3.96
C SER A 28 5.00 0.62 -3.93
N GLN A 29 6.33 0.63 -3.97
CA GLN A 29 7.13 -0.56 -3.73
C GLN A 29 6.84 -1.15 -2.33
N ASP A 30 6.64 -0.28 -1.35
CA ASP A 30 6.30 -0.60 0.04
C ASP A 30 5.07 -1.51 0.12
N SER A 31 4.04 -1.21 -0.67
CA SER A 31 2.81 -2.01 -0.74
C SER A 31 3.10 -3.42 -1.24
N ILE A 32 3.90 -3.55 -2.30
CA ILE A 32 4.29 -4.85 -2.87
C ILE A 32 5.09 -5.66 -1.85
N ILE A 33 6.09 -5.03 -1.22
CA ILE A 33 6.96 -5.68 -0.22
C ILE A 33 6.14 -6.10 0.99
N HIS A 34 5.18 -5.28 1.44
CA HIS A 34 4.30 -5.63 2.54
C HIS A 34 3.52 -6.92 2.26
N HIS A 35 2.84 -7.02 1.11
CA HIS A 35 2.13 -8.24 0.73
C HIS A 35 3.06 -9.45 0.56
N PHE A 36 4.24 -9.25 -0.02
CA PHE A 36 5.24 -10.30 -0.17
C PHE A 36 5.72 -10.83 1.20
N LYS A 37 5.98 -9.93 2.18
CA LYS A 37 6.35 -10.30 3.56
C LYS A 37 5.23 -11.04 4.30
N LEU A 38 3.96 -10.81 3.93
CA LEU A 38 2.81 -11.59 4.41
C LEU A 38 2.67 -12.97 3.75
N GLY A 39 3.57 -13.33 2.83
CA GLY A 39 3.57 -14.62 2.13
C GLY A 39 2.73 -14.66 0.87
N ALA A 40 2.25 -13.51 0.37
CA ALA A 40 1.55 -13.46 -0.91
C ALA A 40 2.51 -13.75 -2.08
N THR A 41 2.03 -14.51 -3.06
CA THR A 41 2.75 -14.71 -4.32
C THR A 41 2.66 -13.46 -5.21
N ALA A 42 3.55 -13.33 -6.20
CA ALA A 42 3.51 -12.21 -7.15
C ALA A 42 2.16 -12.13 -7.89
N GLU A 43 1.55 -13.27 -8.23
CA GLU A 43 0.24 -13.33 -8.88
C GLU A 43 -0.88 -12.82 -7.97
N GLN A 44 -0.84 -13.16 -6.68
CA GLN A 44 -1.80 -12.66 -5.68
C GLN A 44 -1.63 -11.15 -5.46
N ILE A 45 -0.40 -10.65 -5.54
CA ILE A 45 -0.11 -9.21 -5.48
C ILE A 45 -0.69 -8.50 -6.71
N VAL A 46 -0.49 -9.03 -7.93
CA VAL A 46 -1.12 -8.47 -9.15
C VAL A 46 -2.64 -8.49 -9.05
N GLN A 47 -3.22 -9.55 -8.49
CA GLN A 47 -4.68 -9.62 -8.27
C GLN A 47 -5.16 -8.49 -7.34
N SER A 48 -4.35 -8.11 -6.36
CA SER A 48 -4.62 -7.00 -5.44
C SER A 48 -4.39 -5.63 -6.09
N PHE A 49 -3.49 -5.55 -7.07
CA PHE A 49 -3.13 -4.34 -7.80
C PHE A 49 -3.23 -4.53 -9.32
N PRO A 50 -4.45 -4.55 -9.91
CA PRO A 50 -4.65 -4.86 -11.33
C PRO A 50 -3.98 -3.88 -12.31
N SER A 51 -3.53 -2.72 -11.83
CA SER A 51 -2.75 -1.76 -12.62
C SER A 51 -1.30 -2.19 -12.88
N LEU A 52 -0.81 -3.23 -12.19
CA LEU A 52 0.56 -3.69 -12.30
C LEU A 52 0.69 -4.88 -13.25
N SER A 53 1.80 -4.93 -14.00
CA SER A 53 2.15 -6.14 -14.72
C SER A 53 2.83 -7.14 -13.78
N LEU A 54 2.70 -8.43 -14.09
CA LEU A 54 3.38 -9.49 -13.34
C LEU A 54 4.92 -9.34 -13.40
N CYS A 55 5.44 -8.86 -14.53
CA CYS A 55 6.86 -8.58 -14.69
C CYS A 55 7.34 -7.49 -13.73
N ASP A 56 6.55 -6.42 -13.56
CA ASP A 56 6.92 -5.32 -12.66
C ASP A 56 6.93 -5.78 -11.20
N VAL A 57 5.95 -6.59 -10.80
CA VAL A 57 5.89 -7.15 -9.44
C VAL A 57 7.09 -8.06 -9.16
N TYR A 58 7.42 -8.97 -10.07
CA TYR A 58 8.61 -9.81 -9.90
C TYR A 58 9.90 -9.00 -9.87
N SER A 59 10.03 -7.99 -10.75
CA SER A 59 11.21 -7.11 -10.78
C SER A 59 11.35 -6.32 -9.48
N SER A 60 10.24 -5.82 -8.94
CA SER A 60 10.18 -5.13 -7.66
C SER A 60 10.59 -6.03 -6.48
N ILE A 61 10.09 -7.27 -6.45
CA ILE A 61 10.47 -8.26 -5.43
C ILE A 61 11.95 -8.62 -5.56
N ALA A 62 12.43 -8.87 -6.77
CA ALA A 62 13.84 -9.17 -7.02
C ALA A 62 14.74 -8.02 -6.54
N TYR A 63 14.38 -6.77 -6.85
CA TYR A 63 15.12 -5.61 -6.38
C TYR A 63 15.18 -5.54 -4.85
N TYR A 64 14.05 -5.75 -4.17
CA TYR A 64 13.98 -5.80 -2.71
C TYR A 64 14.86 -6.94 -2.14
N LEU A 65 14.85 -8.13 -2.74
CA LEU A 65 15.68 -9.24 -2.27
C LEU A 65 17.17 -8.97 -2.44
N THR A 66 17.57 -8.25 -3.50
CA THR A 66 18.97 -7.85 -3.74
C THR A 66 19.41 -6.69 -2.85
N HIS A 67 18.54 -5.72 -2.55
CA HIS A 67 18.85 -4.50 -1.80
C HIS A 67 18.10 -4.45 -0.46
N ARG A 68 17.96 -5.61 0.19
CA ARG A 68 17.06 -5.77 1.34
C ARG A 68 17.36 -4.81 2.48
N GLN A 69 18.64 -4.61 2.80
CA GLN A 69 19.03 -3.73 3.90
C GLN A 69 18.60 -2.29 3.64
N GLU A 70 18.99 -1.72 2.50
CA GLU A 70 18.67 -0.34 2.10
C GLU A 70 17.16 -0.10 2.08
N ILE A 71 16.39 -1.07 1.57
CA ILE A 71 14.94 -0.92 1.47
C ILE A 71 14.25 -1.09 2.83
N GLU A 72 14.71 -1.99 3.71
CA GLU A 72 14.16 -2.08 5.07
C GLU A 72 14.47 -0.82 5.90
N GLU A 73 15.65 -0.20 5.69
CA GLU A 73 15.98 1.10 6.30
C GLU A 73 15.02 2.19 5.83
N TYR A 74 14.82 2.33 4.52
CA TYR A 74 13.84 3.25 3.95
C TYR A 74 12.40 3.00 4.47
N LEU A 75 11.95 1.75 4.52
CA LEU A 75 10.60 1.41 5.00
C LEU A 75 10.42 1.80 6.47
N LYS A 76 11.45 1.64 7.30
CA LYS A 76 11.43 2.03 8.71
C LYS A 76 11.36 3.55 8.89
N GLU A 77 12.10 4.30 8.07
CA GLU A 77 12.03 5.77 8.08
C GLU A 77 10.62 6.26 7.72
N GLN A 78 10.01 5.65 6.70
CA GLN A 78 8.63 5.94 6.29
C GLN A 78 7.61 5.62 7.38
N GLU A 79 7.74 4.48 8.06
CA GLU A 79 6.89 4.10 9.20
C GLU A 79 7.03 5.11 10.34
N THR A 80 8.26 5.47 10.71
CA THR A 80 8.52 6.46 11.77
C THR A 80 7.91 7.82 11.45
N ALA A 81 8.01 8.27 10.20
CA ALA A 81 7.42 9.53 9.77
C ALA A 81 5.88 9.49 9.78
N ALA A 82 5.29 8.36 9.37
CA ALA A 82 3.85 8.16 9.40
C ALA A 82 3.31 8.14 10.84
N ASP A 83 3.99 7.43 11.75
CA ASP A 83 3.64 7.36 13.16
C ASP A 83 3.71 8.74 13.82
N ALA A 84 4.79 9.50 13.58
CA ALA A 84 4.93 10.85 14.11
C ALA A 84 3.82 11.79 13.61
N LEU A 85 3.44 11.70 12.33
CA LEU A 85 2.34 12.47 11.79
C LEU A 85 1.00 12.05 12.41
N GLN A 86 0.78 10.75 12.60
CA GLN A 86 -0.42 10.23 13.24
C GLN A 86 -0.53 10.71 14.69
N GLU A 87 0.54 10.65 15.47
CA GLU A 87 0.58 11.17 16.84
C GLU A 87 0.27 12.67 16.89
N GLN A 88 0.82 13.46 15.97
CA GLN A 88 0.52 14.90 15.87
C GLN A 88 -0.95 15.17 15.60
N LEU A 89 -1.53 14.45 14.63
CA LEU A 89 -2.96 14.57 14.31
C LEU A 89 -3.82 14.12 15.50
N GLU A 90 -3.47 13.01 16.14
CA GLU A 90 -4.24 12.47 17.26
C GLU A 90 -4.16 13.35 18.51
N SER A 91 -3.03 14.02 18.72
CA SER A 91 -2.85 14.98 19.82
C SER A 91 -3.57 16.31 19.59
N ASN A 92 -3.96 16.62 18.35
CA ASN A 92 -4.65 17.86 17.99
C ASN A 92 -6.15 17.77 18.34
N PRO A 93 -6.65 18.54 19.32
CA PRO A 93 -8.04 18.48 19.75
C PRO A 93 -9.04 18.86 18.64
N ASP A 94 -8.67 19.79 17.75
CA ASP A 94 -9.54 20.25 16.66
C ASP A 94 -9.72 19.14 15.62
N TYR A 95 -8.63 18.44 15.28
CA TYR A 95 -8.67 17.28 14.38
C TYR A 95 -9.53 16.15 14.96
N GLN A 96 -9.37 15.85 16.26
CA GLN A 96 -10.18 14.83 16.92
C GLN A 96 -11.68 15.16 16.92
N ALA A 97 -12.03 16.43 17.14
CA ALA A 97 -13.41 16.89 17.08
C ALA A 97 -14.00 16.73 15.67
N GLU A 98 -13.25 17.11 14.63
CA GLU A 98 -13.66 16.97 13.22
C GLU A 98 -13.88 15.50 12.84
N ILE A 99 -12.96 14.61 13.20
CA ILE A 99 -13.08 13.17 12.93
C ILE A 99 -14.28 12.56 13.67
N ALA A 100 -14.52 12.96 14.93
CA ALA A 100 -15.69 12.50 15.69
C ALA A 100 -17.01 12.94 15.02
N GLU A 101 -17.08 14.17 14.53
CA GLU A 101 -18.24 14.67 13.78
C GLU A 101 -18.45 13.88 12.48
N LEU A 102 -17.40 13.72 11.67
CA LEU A 102 -17.45 12.95 10.43
C LEU A 102 -17.93 11.51 10.68
N ARG A 103 -17.41 10.87 11.74
CA ARG A 103 -17.82 9.52 12.15
C ARG A 103 -19.30 9.47 12.52
N SER A 104 -19.80 10.45 13.29
CA SER A 104 -21.22 10.55 13.63
C SER A 104 -22.11 10.71 12.39
N ARG A 105 -21.63 11.46 11.38
CA ARG A 105 -22.33 11.66 10.11
C ARG A 105 -22.37 10.40 9.26
N ILE A 106 -21.30 9.61 9.24
CA ILE A 106 -21.27 8.32 8.52
C ILE A 106 -22.21 7.31 9.20
N LEU A 107 -22.17 7.21 10.53
CA LEU A 107 -23.01 6.28 11.29
C LEU A 107 -24.49 6.61 11.21
N SER A 108 -24.86 7.89 11.19
CA SER A 108 -26.25 8.32 10.98
C SER A 108 -26.77 8.06 9.56
N ARG A 109 -25.87 7.94 8.57
CA ARG A 109 -26.21 7.61 7.18
C ARG A 109 -26.27 6.11 6.90
N GLN A 110 -25.75 5.23 7.77
CA GLN A 110 -25.90 3.79 7.59
C GLN A 110 -27.35 3.37 7.88
N PRO A 111 -28.14 2.93 6.88
CA PRO A 111 -29.44 2.34 7.16
C PRO A 111 -29.21 1.05 7.98
N LYS A 112 -30.10 0.79 8.95
CA LYS A 112 -30.07 -0.43 9.77
C LYS A 112 -30.04 -1.69 8.88
N LEU A 113 -28.85 -2.23 8.60
CA LEU A 113 -28.66 -3.62 8.14
C LEU A 113 -28.80 -4.61 9.32
N LYS A 114 -29.73 -4.32 10.23
CA LYS A 114 -30.16 -5.17 11.35
C LYS A 114 -31.69 -5.24 11.36
N SER A 115 -32.28 -5.78 10.30
CA SER A 115 -33.66 -6.31 10.36
C SER A 115 -33.99 -7.40 9.34
N ILE A 116 -33.03 -7.84 8.50
CA ILE A 116 -33.32 -8.82 7.44
C ILE A 116 -33.18 -10.28 7.90
N TRP A 117 -32.58 -10.56 9.07
CA TRP A 117 -32.39 -11.93 9.59
C TRP A 117 -33.12 -12.22 10.92
N SER A 118 -34.36 -11.73 11.09
CA SER A 118 -35.16 -12.01 12.31
C SER A 118 -36.57 -12.52 12.04
N ARG A 119 -36.83 -13.10 10.85
CA ARG A 119 -38.03 -13.92 10.58
C ARG A 119 -37.64 -15.04 9.64
N THR A 120 -37.22 -16.17 10.22
CA THR A 120 -37.50 -17.56 9.83
C THR A 120 -36.63 -18.43 10.73
N VAL A 121 -37.15 -18.79 11.90
CA VAL A 121 -37.35 -20.18 12.38
C VAL A 121 -38.49 -20.10 13.39
#